data_AF-A0A6L9ZY21-F1
#
_entry.id   AF-A0A6L9ZY21-F1
#
_cell.length_a   1.000
_cell.length_b   1.000
_cell.length_c   1.000
_cell.angle_alpha   90.00
_cell.angle_beta   90.00
_cell.angle_gamma   90.00
#
_symmetry.space_group_name_H-M   'P 1'
#
loop_
_entity.id
_entity.type
_entity.pdbx_description
1 polymer ?
#
loop_
_entity_poly.entity_id
_entity_poly.type
_entity_poly.pdbx_seq_one_letter_code
_entity_poly.pdbx_strand_id
1 'polypeptide(L)'
;MLLKYKYKLKPHKTQAVIISNWLFMARKQYNYRLAERLNWFEATRTPVNSCPLNVSVVPVERIYQNIPEFRIQTRDGRKKDSNGHPITRKGDKHPNIINGYVAWETVQSANLAQTKKLFGEYKSMYSQVLQDVMSARANYDGELYLT
;
A
#
# COMPACT_ATOMS: atom_id res chain seq x y z
N MET A 1 11.85 1.57 43.09
CA MET A 1 12.32 2.69 42.23
C MET A 1 12.57 2.15 40.84
N LEU A 2 11.85 2.61 39.81
CA LEU A 2 12.01 2.17 38.42
C LEU A 2 13.01 3.11 37.70
N LEU A 3 14.18 2.59 37.35
CA LEU A 3 15.18 3.32 36.57
C LEU A 3 14.77 3.33 35.09
N LYS A 4 14.50 4.52 34.54
CA LYS A 4 14.26 4.70 33.11
C LYS A 4 15.52 5.21 32.42
N TYR A 5 16.17 4.35 31.65
CA TYR A 5 17.32 4.73 30.84
C TYR A 5 16.88 5.33 29.52
N LYS A 6 17.53 6.42 29.10
CA LYS A 6 17.39 7.01 27.77
C LYS A 6 18.62 6.67 26.94
N TYR A 7 18.44 5.89 25.89
CA TYR A 7 19.52 5.53 24.97
C TYR A 7 19.46 6.43 23.73
N LYS A 8 20.63 6.88 23.25
CA LYS A 8 20.76 7.59 21.98
C LYS A 8 21.56 6.70 21.03
N LEU A 9 20.95 6.31 19.91
CA LEU A 9 21.66 5.58 18.87
C LEU A 9 22.64 6.54 18.17
N LYS A 10 23.91 6.16 18.13
CA LYS A 10 24.95 6.86 17.35
C LYS A 10 25.43 5.92 16.24
N PRO A 11 24.85 6.01 15.02
CA PRO A 11 25.24 5.14 13.93
C PRO A 11 26.70 5.41 13.52
N HIS A 12 27.42 4.36 13.15
CA HIS A 12 28.72 4.47 12.52
C HIS A 12 28.60 5.15 11.14
N LYS A 13 29.68 5.72 10.60
CA LYS A 13 29.68 6.41 9.29
C LYS A 13 29.10 5.53 8.17
N THR A 14 29.46 4.25 8.14
CA THR A 14 28.94 3.28 7.16
C THR A 14 27.44 3.02 7.34
N GLN A 15 26.97 2.92 8.59
CA GLN A 15 25.54 2.74 8.90
C GLN A 15 24.74 3.97 8.49
N ALA A 16 25.27 5.18 8.69
CA ALA A 16 24.61 6.42 8.29
C ALA A 16 24.39 6.45 6.77
N VAL A 17 25.38 6.07 5.97
CA VAL A 17 25.25 5.98 4.50
C VAL A 17 24.16 4.98 4.09
N ILE A 18 24.11 3.80 4.72
CA ILE A 18 23.07 2.80 4.46
C ILE A 18 21.68 3.34 4.76
N ILE A 19 21.51 3.98 5.93
CA ILE A 19 20.24 4.57 6.35
C ILE A 19 19.81 5.68 5.38
N SER A 20 20.73 6.54 4.97
CA SER A 20 20.46 7.59 3.97
C SER A 20 20.02 7.01 2.63
N ASN A 21 20.65 5.94 2.16
CA ASN A 21 20.28 5.26 0.93
C ASN A 21 18.89 4.63 1.02
N TRP A 22 18.58 3.96 2.13
CA TRP A 22 17.25 3.39 2.37
C TRP A 22 16.17 4.47 2.43
N LEU A 23 16.46 5.59 3.07
CA LEU A 23 15.55 6.73 3.15
C LEU A 23 15.29 7.36 1.78
N PHE A 24 16.31 7.46 0.92
CA PHE A 24 16.14 7.90 -0.46
C PHE A 24 15.23 6.95 -1.25
N MET A 25 15.46 5.63 -1.14
CA MET A 25 14.60 4.63 -1.78
C MET A 25 13.16 4.72 -1.26
N ALA A 26 12.95 4.78 0.06
CA ALA A 26 11.60 4.91 0.63
C ALA A 26 10.86 6.16 0.10
N ARG A 27 11.55 7.29 -0.06
CA ARG A 27 10.98 8.52 -0.65
C ARG A 27 10.60 8.33 -2.13
N LYS A 28 11.47 7.72 -2.92
CA LYS A 28 11.18 7.40 -4.34
C LYS A 28 9.95 6.50 -4.44
N GLN A 29 9.85 5.50 -3.56
CA GLN A 29 8.70 4.61 -3.52
C GLN A 29 7.41 5.34 -3.17
N TYR A 30 7.48 6.21 -2.18
CA TYR A 30 6.36 7.01 -1.73
C TYR A 30 5.84 7.90 -2.88
N ASN A 31 6.74 8.62 -3.55
CA ASN A 31 6.38 9.49 -4.67
C ASN A 31 5.76 8.70 -5.83
N TYR A 32 6.32 7.53 -6.18
CA TYR A 32 5.76 6.66 -7.21
C TYR A 32 4.32 6.24 -6.88
N ARG A 33 4.08 5.78 -5.65
CA ARG A 33 2.74 5.34 -5.21
C ARG A 33 1.75 6.48 -5.06
N LEU A 34 2.21 7.65 -4.64
CA LEU A 34 1.39 8.86 -4.58
C LEU A 34 0.96 9.27 -5.99
N ALA A 35 1.86 9.22 -6.97
CA ALA A 35 1.54 9.51 -8.37
C ALA A 35 0.48 8.55 -8.93
N GLU A 36 0.56 7.24 -8.63
CA GLU A 36 -0.48 6.29 -9.05
C GLU A 36 -1.86 6.63 -8.47
N ARG A 37 -1.94 7.01 -7.18
CA ARG A 37 -3.19 7.43 -6.54
C ARG A 37 -3.73 8.74 -7.15
N LEU A 38 -2.86 9.72 -7.37
CA LEU A 38 -3.24 11.01 -7.95
C LEU A 38 -3.73 10.84 -9.40
N ASN A 39 -3.02 10.05 -10.21
CA ASN A 39 -3.43 9.74 -11.58
C ASN A 39 -4.83 9.09 -11.62
N TRP A 40 -5.08 8.14 -10.71
CA TRP A 40 -6.41 7.54 -10.59
C TRP A 40 -7.46 8.55 -10.18
N PHE A 41 -7.18 9.38 -9.16
CA PHE A 41 -8.09 10.42 -8.70
C PHE A 41 -8.40 11.44 -9.80
N GLU A 42 -7.40 11.86 -10.57
CA GLU A 42 -7.59 12.77 -11.69
C GLU A 42 -8.40 12.15 -12.83
N ALA A 43 -8.29 10.84 -13.02
CA ALA A 43 -9.04 10.13 -14.05
C ALA A 43 -10.51 9.87 -13.64
N THR A 44 -10.76 9.66 -12.33
CA THR A 44 -12.10 9.35 -11.79
C THR A 44 -12.84 10.55 -11.22
N ARG A 45 -12.15 11.67 -10.95
CA ARG A 45 -12.81 12.89 -10.47
C ARG A 45 -13.77 13.43 -11.53
N THR A 46 -14.88 13.94 -11.04
CA THR A 46 -15.87 14.67 -11.83
C THR A 46 -15.87 16.12 -11.38
N PRO A 47 -16.05 17.09 -12.30
CA PRO A 47 -16.16 18.49 -11.91
C PRO A 47 -17.39 18.67 -11.00
N VAL A 48 -17.29 19.56 -10.01
CA VAL A 48 -18.32 19.80 -8.97
C VAL A 48 -19.70 20.07 -9.57
N ASN A 49 -19.74 20.66 -10.77
CA ASN A 49 -20.95 21.05 -11.48
C ASN A 49 -21.48 19.98 -12.45
N SER A 50 -21.05 18.72 -12.34
CA SER A 50 -21.48 17.65 -13.25
C SER A 50 -21.75 16.34 -12.50
N CYS A 51 -22.82 15.64 -12.91
CA CYS A 51 -23.17 14.34 -12.33
C CYS A 51 -22.22 13.25 -12.86
N PRO A 52 -21.76 12.30 -12.04
CA PRO A 52 -20.77 11.28 -12.43
C PRO A 52 -21.28 10.21 -13.40
N LEU A 53 -22.48 10.37 -13.95
CA LEU A 53 -23.19 9.28 -14.61
C LEU A 53 -22.61 8.84 -15.95
N ASN A 54 -21.71 9.58 -16.60
CA ASN A 54 -21.29 9.21 -17.97
C ASN A 54 -19.85 9.49 -18.42
N VAL A 55 -18.97 10.17 -17.67
CA VAL A 55 -17.65 10.54 -18.22
C VAL A 55 -16.56 10.53 -17.15
N SER A 56 -15.67 9.53 -17.21
CA SER A 56 -14.30 9.67 -16.72
C SER A 56 -13.48 10.46 -17.75
N VAL A 57 -12.53 11.27 -17.28
CA VAL A 57 -11.66 12.08 -18.18
C VAL A 57 -10.84 11.20 -19.12
N VAL A 58 -10.59 9.97 -18.71
CA VAL A 58 -9.79 8.95 -19.40
C VAL A 58 -10.68 7.72 -19.65
N PRO A 59 -10.50 6.96 -20.75
CA PRO A 59 -11.21 5.69 -20.93
C PRO A 59 -11.05 4.76 -19.72
N VAL A 60 -12.16 4.16 -19.27
CA VAL A 60 -12.23 3.36 -18.03
C VAL A 60 -11.18 2.24 -18.01
N GLU A 61 -10.96 1.58 -19.14
CA GLU A 61 -9.95 0.51 -19.31
C GLU A 61 -8.54 0.97 -18.94
N ARG A 62 -8.19 2.22 -19.27
CA ARG A 62 -6.86 2.78 -19.03
C ARG A 62 -6.66 3.15 -17.55
N ILE A 63 -7.74 3.44 -16.82
CA ILE A 63 -7.69 3.78 -15.39
C ILE A 63 -7.26 2.56 -14.56
N TYR A 64 -7.77 1.38 -14.91
CA TYR A 64 -7.56 0.16 -14.14
C TYR A 64 -6.48 -0.78 -14.71
N GLN A 65 -5.81 -0.41 -15.81
CA GLN A 65 -4.84 -1.26 -16.51
C GLN A 65 -3.76 -1.88 -15.60
N ASN A 66 -3.29 -1.14 -14.58
CA ASN A 66 -2.25 -1.59 -13.64
C ASN A 66 -2.81 -2.03 -12.28
N ILE A 67 -4.14 -2.12 -12.13
CA ILE A 67 -4.81 -2.41 -10.86
C ILE A 67 -5.52 -3.76 -10.99
N PRO A 68 -5.07 -4.81 -10.28
CA PRO A 68 -5.74 -6.09 -10.34
C PRO A 68 -7.13 -5.98 -9.71
N GLU A 69 -8.16 -6.43 -10.42
CA GLU A 69 -9.55 -6.39 -9.96
C GLU A 69 -9.79 -7.19 -8.69
N PHE A 70 -9.12 -8.34 -8.56
CA PHE A 70 -9.25 -9.25 -7.44
C PHE A 70 -7.89 -9.58 -6.84
N ARG A 71 -7.87 -9.79 -5.52
CA ARG A 71 -6.76 -10.42 -4.81
C ARG A 71 -7.16 -11.82 -4.37
N ILE A 72 -6.23 -12.76 -4.49
CA ILE A 72 -6.44 -14.16 -4.12
C ILE A 72 -5.84 -14.39 -2.74
N GLN A 73 -6.61 -15.00 -1.84
CA GLN A 73 -6.14 -15.33 -0.50
C GLN A 73 -5.09 -16.46 -0.58
N THR A 74 -3.88 -16.21 -0.07
CA THR A 74 -2.76 -17.17 -0.14
C THR A 74 -2.80 -18.23 0.97
N ARG A 75 -3.50 -17.94 2.08
CA ARG A 75 -3.57 -18.79 3.29
C ARG A 75 -4.97 -18.74 3.87
N ASP A 76 -5.33 -19.75 4.64
CA ASP A 76 -6.60 -19.77 5.36
C ASP A 76 -6.69 -18.63 6.39
N GLY A 77 -7.90 -18.13 6.55
CA GLY A 77 -8.23 -17.07 7.49
C GLY A 77 -8.01 -17.49 8.93
N ARG A 78 -7.52 -16.54 9.75
CA ARG A 78 -7.35 -16.76 11.19
C ARG A 78 -8.69 -16.85 11.95
N LYS A 79 -9.72 -16.16 11.46
CA LYS A 79 -11.06 -16.18 12.05
C LYS A 79 -11.78 -17.47 11.66
N LYS A 80 -12.38 -18.12 12.65
CA LYS A 80 -13.15 -19.36 12.51
C LYS A 80 -14.62 -19.10 12.81
N ASP A 81 -15.48 -19.86 12.15
CA ASP A 81 -16.91 -19.91 12.46
C ASP A 81 -17.16 -20.67 13.78
N SER A 82 -18.42 -20.75 14.18
CA SER A 82 -18.89 -21.49 15.37
C SER A 82 -18.48 -22.96 15.35
N ASN A 83 -18.25 -23.52 14.17
CA ASN A 83 -17.95 -24.93 13.93
C ASN A 83 -16.43 -25.18 13.80
N GLY A 84 -15.60 -24.14 13.96
CA GLY A 84 -14.14 -24.23 13.92
C GLY A 84 -13.55 -24.21 12.50
N HIS A 85 -14.35 -24.05 11.46
CA HIS A 85 -13.87 -23.91 10.08
C HIS A 85 -13.41 -22.47 9.80
N PRO A 86 -12.35 -22.28 8.98
CA PRO A 86 -11.94 -20.94 8.57
C PRO A 86 -13.05 -20.21 7.81
N ILE A 87 -13.33 -18.96 8.20
CA ILE A 87 -14.35 -18.11 7.53
C ILE A 87 -13.92 -17.76 6.10
N THR A 88 -12.61 -17.64 5.88
CA THR A 88 -12.02 -17.41 4.56
C THR A 88 -11.00 -18.50 4.31
N ARG A 89 -10.97 -19.02 3.09
CA ARG A 89 -10.14 -20.14 2.67
C ARG A 89 -9.13 -19.69 1.63
N LYS A 90 -7.99 -20.37 1.61
CA LYS A 90 -7.01 -20.21 0.55
C LYS A 90 -7.67 -20.38 -0.82
N GLY A 91 -7.45 -19.41 -1.71
CA GLY A 91 -8.05 -19.36 -3.04
C GLY A 91 -9.25 -18.41 -3.15
N ASP A 92 -9.83 -17.97 -2.03
CA ASP A 92 -10.93 -17.00 -2.06
C ASP A 92 -10.50 -15.71 -2.76
N LYS A 93 -11.37 -15.20 -3.64
CA LYS A 93 -11.16 -13.95 -4.36
C LYS A 93 -11.84 -12.82 -3.60
N HIS A 94 -11.07 -11.80 -3.25
CA HIS A 94 -11.60 -10.56 -2.69
C HIS A 94 -11.47 -9.44 -3.72
N PRO A 95 -12.52 -8.62 -3.93
CA PRO A 95 -12.43 -7.48 -4.83
C PRO A 95 -11.47 -6.43 -4.27
N ASN A 96 -10.62 -5.87 -5.13
CA ASN A 96 -9.83 -4.68 -4.84
C ASN A 96 -10.55 -3.39 -5.25
N ILE A 97 -11.64 -3.49 -6.00
CA ILE A 97 -12.48 -2.37 -6.41
C ILE A 97 -13.84 -2.55 -5.75
N ILE A 98 -14.22 -1.62 -4.87
CA ILE A 98 -15.46 -1.66 -4.09
C ILE A 98 -16.20 -0.35 -4.36
N ASN A 99 -17.42 -0.43 -4.90
CA ASN A 99 -18.24 0.74 -5.24
C ASN A 99 -17.51 1.78 -6.13
N GLY A 100 -16.65 1.30 -7.06
CA GLY A 100 -15.87 2.16 -7.95
C GLY A 100 -14.55 2.69 -7.35
N TYR A 101 -14.35 2.54 -6.04
CA TYR A 101 -13.13 2.95 -5.34
C TYR A 101 -12.12 1.81 -5.26
N VAL A 102 -10.84 2.15 -5.44
CA VAL A 102 -9.74 1.19 -5.34
C VAL A 102 -9.29 1.08 -3.87
N ALA A 103 -9.23 -0.14 -3.37
CA ALA A 103 -8.61 -0.47 -2.08
C ALA A 103 -7.08 -0.36 -2.20
N TRP A 104 -6.57 0.87 -2.20
CA TRP A 104 -5.16 1.16 -2.44
C TRP A 104 -4.20 0.47 -1.47
N GLU A 105 -4.60 0.28 -0.21
CA GLU A 105 -3.79 -0.43 0.78
C GLU A 105 -3.49 -1.87 0.35
N THR A 106 -4.51 -2.61 -0.09
CA THR A 106 -4.37 -4.01 -0.50
C THR A 106 -3.61 -4.12 -1.83
N VAL A 107 -3.93 -3.24 -2.78
CA VAL A 107 -3.25 -3.17 -4.08
C VAL A 107 -1.76 -2.88 -3.88
N GLN A 108 -1.41 -1.89 -3.07
CA GLN A 108 -0.01 -1.51 -2.85
C GLN A 108 0.79 -2.59 -2.11
N SER A 109 0.17 -3.26 -1.13
CA SER A 109 0.76 -4.40 -0.43
C SER A 109 1.14 -5.54 -1.38
N ALA A 110 0.26 -5.85 -2.34
CA ALA A 110 0.53 -6.84 -3.37
C ALA A 110 1.52 -6.36 -4.44
N ASN A 111 1.54 -5.06 -4.75
CA ASN A 111 2.41 -4.45 -5.75
C ASN A 111 3.90 -4.42 -5.33
N LEU A 112 4.23 -4.89 -4.12
CA LEU A 112 5.63 -5.00 -3.68
C LEU A 112 6.53 -5.78 -4.64
N ALA A 113 6.00 -6.86 -5.24
CA ALA A 113 6.74 -7.67 -6.20
C ALA A 113 7.05 -6.90 -7.49
N GLN A 114 6.06 -6.19 -8.04
CA GLN A 114 6.22 -5.35 -9.23
C GLN A 114 7.13 -4.16 -8.96
N THR A 115 7.01 -3.56 -7.77
CA THR A 115 7.91 -2.50 -7.30
C THR A 115 9.37 -2.96 -7.33
N LYS A 116 9.67 -4.14 -6.78
CA LYS A 116 11.04 -4.72 -6.80
C LYS A 116 11.54 -5.06 -8.21
N LYS A 117 10.62 -5.26 -9.17
CA LYS A 117 10.95 -5.46 -10.59
C LYS A 117 11.29 -4.13 -11.27
N LEU A 118 10.48 -3.09 -11.04
CA LEU A 118 10.69 -1.74 -11.59
C LEU A 118 11.93 -1.07 -11.02
N PHE A 119 12.19 -1.28 -9.73
CA PHE A 119 13.32 -0.69 -9.03
C PHE A 119 14.21 -1.79 -8.43
N GLY A 120 15.17 -2.27 -9.22
CA GLY A 120 16.07 -3.35 -8.80
C GLY A 120 16.91 -3.03 -7.56
N GLU A 121 17.19 -1.75 -7.33
CA GLU A 121 17.91 -1.22 -6.16
C GLU A 121 17.27 -1.61 -4.81
N TYR A 122 15.94 -1.82 -4.78
CA TYR A 122 15.23 -2.21 -3.55
C TYR A 122 15.56 -3.62 -3.07
N LYS A 123 16.21 -4.45 -3.89
CA LYS A 123 16.71 -5.76 -3.45
C LYS A 123 17.79 -5.65 -2.38
N SER A 124 18.48 -4.50 -2.31
CA SER A 124 19.51 -4.22 -1.31
C SER A 124 18.95 -3.80 0.06
N MET A 125 17.66 -3.46 0.13
CA MET A 125 16.99 -3.08 1.37
C MET A 125 16.36 -4.31 2.04
N TYR A 126 16.46 -4.39 3.37
CA TYR A 126 15.78 -5.44 4.12
C TYR A 126 14.26 -5.37 3.90
N SER A 127 13.64 -6.53 3.72
CA SER A 127 12.19 -6.65 3.45
C SER A 127 11.35 -6.01 4.55
N GLN A 128 11.79 -6.09 5.81
CA GLN A 128 11.08 -5.51 6.94
C GLN A 128 10.97 -4.00 6.84
N VAL A 129 12.07 -3.30 6.52
CA VAL A 129 12.08 -1.84 6.37
C VAL A 129 11.09 -1.40 5.29
N LEU A 130 11.00 -2.16 4.20
CA LEU A 130 10.06 -1.88 3.12
C LEU A 130 8.60 -2.10 3.54
N GLN A 131 8.33 -3.14 4.33
CA GLN A 131 7.01 -3.40 4.90
C GLN A 131 6.61 -2.34 5.93
N ASP A 132 7.55 -1.87 6.75
CA ASP A 132 7.30 -0.83 7.76
C ASP A 132 6.94 0.52 7.14
N VAL A 133 7.59 0.88 6.03
CA VAL A 133 7.23 2.07 5.24
C VAL A 133 5.81 1.94 4.67
N MET A 134 5.39 0.73 4.30
CA MET A 134 4.04 0.47 3.78
C MET A 134 2.98 0.45 4.89
N SER A 135 3.29 -0.13 6.04
CA SER A 135 2.37 -0.27 7.17
C SER A 135 2.19 1.03 7.96
N ALA A 136 3.24 1.85 8.10
CA ALA A 136 3.15 3.15 8.75
C ALA A 136 2.06 4.04 8.11
N ARG A 137 1.83 3.88 6.80
CA ARG A 137 0.78 4.65 6.08
C ARG A 137 -0.64 4.23 6.44
N ALA A 138 -0.88 2.93 6.71
CA ALA A 138 -2.21 2.41 7.02
C ALA A 138 -2.78 3.02 8.31
N ASN A 139 -1.92 3.25 9.31
CA ASN A 139 -2.32 3.89 10.56
C ASN A 139 -2.68 5.37 10.38
N TYR A 140 -2.01 6.11 9.48
CA TYR A 140 -2.36 7.50 9.19
C TYR A 140 -3.58 7.65 8.26
N ASP A 141 -3.83 6.70 7.35
CA ASP A 141 -5.04 6.70 6.52
C ASP A 141 -6.29 6.36 7.35
N GLY A 142 -6.18 5.48 8.37
CA GLY A 142 -7.30 5.12 9.25
C GLY A 142 -7.82 6.25 10.15
N GLU A 143 -6.98 7.22 10.52
CA GLU A 143 -7.39 8.38 11.32
C GLU A 143 -8.12 9.45 10.50
N LEU A 144 -7.89 9.50 9.18
CA LEU A 144 -8.53 10.48 8.27
C LEU A 144 -9.97 10.10 7.86
N TYR A 145 -10.42 8.88 8.14
CA TYR A 145 -11.82 8.45 7.93
C TYR A 145 -12.66 8.50 9.21
N LEU A 146 -12.12 9.06 10.31
CA LEU A 146 -12.82 9.24 11.60
C LEU A 146 -13.03 10.71 11.99
N THR A 147 -12.85 11.65 11.06
CA THR A 147 -13.19 13.07 11.22
C THR A 147 -14.14 13.53 10.14
#